data_AF-A0AAW4QJ57-F1
#
_entry.id   AF-A0AAW4QJ57-F1
#
_cell.length_a   1.000
_cell.length_b   1.000
_cell.length_c   1.000
_cell.angle_alpha   90.00
_cell.angle_beta   90.00
_cell.angle_gamma   90.00
#
_symmetry.space_group_name_H-M   'P 1'
#
loop_
_entity.id
_entity.type
_entity.pdbx_description
1 polymer ?
#
loop_
_entity_poly.entity_id
_entity_poly.type
_entity_poly.pdbx_seq_one_letter_code
_entity_poly.pdbx_strand_id
1 'polypeptide(L)'
;MINLKKLLPEDHIETTNQILTWQEAVQLASQPQLNEKAIDQQYVTNMIHSVEENGPYMVLADYFALMHARPGEGVFHQGMSLLVTKNEIDLAGKPVRIFLVLAAKDSQSHLESLQEIMEVFMD
;
A
#
# COMPACT_ATOMS: atom_id res chain seq x y z
N MET A 1 9.76 6.09 -18.08
CA MET A 1 8.57 5.21 -18.05
C MET A 1 8.88 4.07 -17.12
N ILE A 2 8.31 4.12 -15.92
CA ILE A 2 8.25 2.97 -15.04
C ILE A 2 7.36 1.92 -15.72
N ASN A 3 7.74 0.64 -15.59
CA ASN A 3 6.93 -0.45 -16.13
C ASN A 3 6.02 -0.95 -15.01
N LEU A 4 4.76 -0.51 -15.00
CA LEU A 4 3.79 -0.86 -13.94
C LEU A 4 3.69 -2.38 -13.73
N LYS A 5 3.70 -3.18 -14.80
CA LYS A 5 3.67 -4.65 -14.71
C LYS A 5 4.90 -5.24 -14.02
N LYS A 6 6.03 -4.53 -14.04
CA LYS A 6 7.24 -4.93 -13.32
C LYS A 6 7.16 -4.58 -11.83
N LEU A 7 6.48 -3.49 -11.48
CA LEU A 7 6.34 -3.07 -10.09
C LEU A 7 5.18 -3.75 -9.36
N LEU A 8 4.10 -4.06 -10.06
CA LEU A 8 2.93 -4.79 -9.55
C LEU A 8 2.70 -6.04 -10.41
N PRO A 9 3.48 -7.12 -10.18
CA PRO A 9 3.25 -8.39 -10.82
C PRO A 9 1.94 -9.04 -10.31
N GLU A 10 1.42 -10.01 -11.06
CA GLU A 10 0.11 -10.62 -10.79
C GLU A 10 0.05 -11.34 -9.44
N ASP A 11 1.16 -11.95 -9.01
CA ASP A 11 1.31 -12.61 -7.71
C ASP A 11 1.41 -11.63 -6.53
N HIS A 12 1.48 -10.33 -6.79
CA HIS A 12 1.38 -9.28 -5.76
C HIS A 12 -0.04 -8.73 -5.61
N ILE A 13 -1.01 -9.29 -6.34
CA ILE A 13 -2.42 -8.88 -6.30
C ILE A 13 -3.21 -9.95 -5.59
N GLU A 14 -3.78 -9.59 -4.44
CA GLU A 14 -4.64 -10.47 -3.65
C GLU A 14 -6.07 -9.94 -3.58
N THR A 15 -7.02 -10.88 -3.48
CA THR A 15 -8.42 -10.55 -3.19
C THR A 15 -8.90 -11.37 -1.99
N THR A 16 -9.72 -10.76 -1.13
CA THR A 16 -10.23 -11.44 0.06
C THR A 16 -11.69 -11.10 0.35
N ASN A 17 -12.40 -12.06 0.93
CA ASN A 17 -13.74 -11.89 1.48
C ASN A 17 -13.76 -11.91 3.02
N GLN A 18 -12.59 -11.98 3.65
CA GLN A 18 -12.46 -11.96 5.10
C GLN A 18 -12.92 -10.60 5.66
N ILE A 19 -13.42 -10.64 6.90
CA ILE A 19 -13.68 -9.42 7.67
C ILE A 19 -12.38 -9.14 8.43
N LEU A 20 -11.72 -8.04 8.07
CA LEU A 20 -10.43 -7.65 8.60
C LEU A 20 -10.55 -6.27 9.25
N THR A 21 -9.76 -6.05 10.30
CA THR A 21 -9.38 -4.70 10.71
C THR A 21 -8.51 -4.05 9.64
N TRP A 22 -8.42 -2.72 9.63
CA TRP A 22 -7.56 -2.04 8.66
C TRP A 22 -6.08 -2.38 8.86
N GLN A 23 -5.63 -2.64 10.10
CA GLN A 23 -4.27 -3.10 10.36
C GLN A 23 -4.00 -4.49 9.76
N GLU A 24 -4.94 -5.43 9.90
CA GLU A 24 -4.84 -6.76 9.28
C GLU A 24 -4.84 -6.66 7.75
N ALA A 25 -5.64 -5.76 7.17
CA ALA A 25 -5.64 -5.50 5.73
C ALA A 25 -4.31 -4.92 5.25
N VAL A 26 -3.70 -4.00 5.99
CA VAL A 26 -2.37 -3.45 5.68
C VAL A 26 -1.29 -4.53 5.76
N GLN A 27 -1.35 -5.40 6.78
CA GLN A 27 -0.44 -6.53 6.91
C GLN A 27 -0.59 -7.50 5.73
N LEU A 28 -1.82 -7.89 5.39
CA LEU A 28 -2.10 -8.81 4.28
C LEU A 28 -1.67 -8.20 2.94
N ALA A 29 -2.00 -6.93 2.69
CA ALA A 29 -1.59 -6.22 1.48
C ALA A 29 -0.06 -6.13 1.36
N SER A 30 0.67 -6.13 2.47
CA SER A 30 2.14 -6.07 2.49
C SER A 30 2.83 -7.43 2.31
N GLN A 31 2.07 -8.53 2.41
CA GLN A 31 2.64 -9.88 2.46
C GLN A 31 3.48 -10.27 1.23
N PRO A 32 3.08 -9.93 -0.02
CA PRO A 32 3.92 -10.21 -1.19
C PRO A 32 5.30 -9.55 -1.09
N GLN A 33 5.33 -8.26 -0.71
CA GLN A 33 6.57 -7.51 -0.59
C GLN A 33 7.45 -7.97 0.59
N LEU A 34 6.85 -8.44 1.69
CA LEU A 34 7.57 -9.08 2.80
C LEU A 34 8.20 -10.42 2.36
N ASN A 35 7.46 -11.23 1.61
CA ASN A 35 7.93 -12.53 1.13
C ASN A 35 9.14 -12.38 0.20
N GLU A 36 9.13 -11.35 -0.65
CA GLU A 36 10.24 -11.02 -1.55
C GLU A 36 11.38 -10.23 -0.87
N LYS A 37 11.23 -9.87 0.41
CA LYS A 37 12.15 -9.00 1.14
C LYS A 37 12.34 -7.63 0.46
N ALA A 38 11.32 -7.15 -0.25
CA ALA A 38 11.29 -5.78 -0.77
C ALA A 38 11.16 -4.77 0.37
N ILE A 39 10.41 -5.15 1.42
CA ILE A 39 10.27 -4.40 2.67
C ILE A 39 10.52 -5.32 3.89
N ASP A 40 10.75 -4.75 5.06
CA ASP A 40 10.70 -5.47 6.34
C ASP A 40 9.39 -5.23 7.11
N GLN A 41 9.22 -6.00 8.18
CA GLN A 41 8.07 -5.87 9.07
C GLN A 41 8.01 -4.50 9.77
N GLN A 42 9.15 -3.84 9.97
CA GLN A 42 9.18 -2.51 10.57
C GLN A 42 8.53 -1.48 9.64
N TYR A 43 8.70 -1.62 8.32
CA TYR A 43 8.01 -0.77 7.34
C TYR A 43 6.49 -0.84 7.49
N VAL A 44 5.94 -2.05 7.65
CA VAL A 44 4.49 -2.26 7.85
C VAL A 44 4.01 -1.64 9.16
N THR A 45 4.76 -1.85 10.25
CA THR A 45 4.47 -1.21 11.54
C THR A 45 4.50 0.31 11.43
N ASN A 46 5.46 0.87 10.69
CA ASN A 46 5.55 2.32 10.49
C ASN A 46 4.36 2.88 9.70
N MET A 47 3.85 2.15 8.70
CA MET A 47 2.61 2.55 8.01
C MET A 47 1.42 2.61 8.97
N ILE A 48 1.26 1.58 9.80
CA ILE A 48 0.18 1.50 10.80
C ILE A 48 0.28 2.66 11.78
N HIS A 49 1.44 2.86 12.41
CA HIS A 49 1.64 3.96 13.36
C HIS A 49 1.39 5.33 12.71
N SER A 50 1.82 5.53 11.46
CA SER A 50 1.60 6.81 10.76
C SER A 50 0.12 7.13 10.63
N VAL A 51 -0.73 6.13 10.33
CA VAL A 51 -2.18 6.30 10.27
C VAL A 51 -2.77 6.54 11.67
N GLU A 52 -2.30 5.82 12.69
CA GLU A 52 -2.77 6.02 14.07
C GLU A 52 -2.46 7.42 14.60
N GLU A 53 -1.28 7.96 14.27
CA GLU A 53 -0.84 9.28 14.71
C GLU A 53 -1.48 10.44 13.91
N ASN A 54 -1.62 10.28 12.59
CA ASN A 54 -1.99 11.37 11.68
C ASN A 54 -3.39 11.22 11.09
N GLY A 55 -4.12 10.16 11.43
CA GLY A 55 -5.40 9.81 10.84
C GLY A 55 -5.28 9.20 9.43
N PRO A 56 -6.39 9.06 8.69
CA PRO A 56 -6.46 8.31 7.43
C PRO A 56 -5.92 9.10 6.22
N TYR A 57 -4.80 9.81 6.36
CA TYR A 57 -4.25 10.65 5.27
C TYR A 57 -3.77 9.85 4.05
N MET A 58 -3.55 8.55 4.21
CA MET A 58 -3.22 7.62 3.13
C MET A 58 -4.44 7.17 2.31
N VAL A 59 -5.65 7.52 2.75
CA VAL A 59 -6.89 7.32 1.98
C VAL A 59 -7.04 8.48 1.00
N LEU A 60 -6.76 8.22 -0.29
CA LEU A 60 -6.70 9.26 -1.32
C LEU A 60 -8.04 9.49 -2.03
N ALA A 61 -8.88 8.46 -2.08
CA ALA A 61 -10.21 8.50 -2.65
C ALA A 61 -11.14 7.54 -1.91
N ASP A 62 -12.45 7.66 -2.13
CA ASP A 62 -13.40 6.70 -1.57
C ASP A 62 -13.00 5.27 -1.98
N TYR A 63 -12.92 4.39 -0.98
CA TYR A 63 -12.53 2.99 -1.13
C TYR A 63 -11.07 2.72 -1.50
N PHE A 64 -10.20 3.73 -1.63
CA PHE A 64 -8.80 3.55 -2.07
C PHE A 64 -7.80 4.16 -1.08
N ALA A 65 -6.92 3.31 -0.55
CA ALA A 65 -5.80 3.69 0.30
C ALA A 65 -4.46 3.36 -0.37
N LEU A 66 -3.56 4.34 -0.40
CA LEU A 66 -2.18 4.19 -0.83
C LEU A 66 -1.25 4.14 0.39
N MET A 67 -0.97 2.93 0.83
CA MET A 67 -0.17 2.64 2.01
C MET A 67 1.32 2.78 1.70
N HIS A 68 2.00 3.66 2.42
CA HIS A 68 3.43 3.88 2.28
C HIS A 68 4.00 4.46 3.58
N ALA A 69 5.23 4.11 3.93
CA ALA A 69 5.97 4.76 5.02
C ALA A 69 7.09 5.65 4.46
N ARG A 70 7.76 6.40 5.35
CA ARG A 70 8.86 7.30 4.98
C ARG A 70 9.91 6.56 4.12
N PRO A 71 10.35 7.13 2.98
CA PRO A 71 11.34 6.48 2.13
C PRO A 71 12.64 6.12 2.86
N GLY A 72 13.22 4.98 2.51
CA GLY A 72 14.56 4.55 2.95
C GLY A 72 14.61 3.78 4.28
N GLU A 73 13.61 3.88 5.14
CA GLU A 73 13.51 3.01 6.33
C GLU A 73 12.78 1.72 5.96
N GLY A 74 13.40 0.56 6.16
CA GLY A 74 12.76 -0.74 5.95
C GLY A 74 12.44 -1.12 4.50
N VAL A 75 12.94 -0.37 3.49
CA VAL A 75 12.77 -0.67 2.05
C VAL A 75 14.11 -1.08 1.42
N PHE A 76 14.15 -2.27 0.84
CA PHE A 76 15.34 -2.82 0.17
C PHE A 76 15.21 -2.77 -1.36
N HIS A 77 14.00 -2.95 -1.88
CA HIS A 77 13.67 -2.95 -3.30
C HIS A 77 12.40 -2.14 -3.57
N GLN A 78 12.33 -1.53 -4.76
CA GLN A 78 11.10 -0.87 -5.21
C GLN A 78 10.08 -1.92 -5.64
N GLY A 79 8.83 -1.72 -5.27
CA GLY A 79 7.75 -2.65 -5.60
C GLY A 79 6.40 -2.16 -5.12
N MET A 80 5.36 -2.85 -5.57
CA MET A 80 3.99 -2.64 -5.16
C MET A 80 3.30 -3.97 -4.86
N SER A 81 2.26 -3.89 -4.04
CA SER A 81 1.31 -4.99 -3.83
C SER A 81 -0.08 -4.44 -3.57
N LEU A 82 -1.10 -5.17 -3.99
CA LEU A 82 -2.48 -4.72 -4.01
C LEU A 82 -3.37 -5.74 -3.31
N LEU A 83 -4.17 -5.28 -2.34
CA LEU A 83 -5.26 -6.06 -1.77
C LEU A 83 -6.59 -5.45 -2.15
N VAL A 84 -7.50 -6.27 -2.68
CA VAL A 84 -8.89 -5.90 -2.94
C VAL A 84 -9.83 -6.70 -2.03
N THR A 85 -10.61 -6.00 -1.22
CA THR A 85 -11.55 -6.62 -0.28
C THR A 85 -12.98 -6.58 -0.83
N LYS A 86 -13.72 -7.66 -0.55
CA LYS A 86 -15.14 -7.76 -0.91
C LYS A 86 -15.99 -6.76 -0.13
N ASN A 87 -15.72 -6.64 1.17
CA ASN A 87 -16.42 -5.74 2.08
C ASN A 87 -15.56 -4.52 2.36
N GLU A 88 -16.19 -3.36 2.60
CA GLU A 88 -15.47 -2.19 3.08
C GLU A 88 -14.88 -2.44 4.47
N ILE A 89 -13.70 -1.85 4.68
CA ILE A 89 -12.97 -1.84 5.94
C ILE A 89 -12.90 -0.40 6.40
N ASP A 90 -13.27 -0.15 7.66
CA ASP A 90 -13.15 1.17 8.27
C ASP A 90 -11.68 1.45 8.62
N LEU A 91 -11.06 2.36 7.87
CA LEU A 91 -9.73 2.89 8.14
C LEU A 91 -9.90 4.27 8.76
N ALA A 92 -9.93 4.32 10.10
CA ALA A 92 -10.03 5.53 10.90
C ALA A 92 -11.17 6.48 10.46
N GLY A 93 -12.36 5.94 10.20
CA GLY A 93 -13.57 6.67 9.79
C GLY A 93 -13.75 6.80 8.28
N LYS A 94 -12.90 6.15 7.47
CA LYS A 94 -12.97 6.16 6.00
C LYS A 94 -13.19 4.74 5.47
N PRO A 95 -14.16 4.51 4.59
CA PRO A 95 -14.38 3.19 4.00
C PRO A 95 -13.29 2.90 2.94
N VAL A 96 -12.60 1.77 3.08
CA VAL A 96 -11.55 1.32 2.17
C VAL A 96 -11.85 -0.08 1.66
N ARG A 97 -11.61 -0.34 0.37
CA ARG A 97 -11.66 -1.67 -0.25
C ARG A 97 -10.41 -2.05 -1.01
N ILE A 98 -9.63 -1.07 -1.42
CA ILE A 98 -8.41 -1.25 -2.20
C ILE A 98 -7.27 -0.68 -1.38
N PHE A 99 -6.31 -1.54 -1.03
CA PHE A 99 -5.09 -1.18 -0.33
C PHE A 99 -3.92 -1.43 -1.29
N LEU A 100 -3.32 -0.35 -1.79
CA LEU A 100 -2.10 -0.42 -2.59
C LEU A 100 -0.92 -0.07 -1.69
N VAL A 101 0.01 -1.01 -1.49
CA VAL A 101 1.25 -0.78 -0.74
C VAL A 101 2.34 -0.38 -1.74
N LEU A 102 3.00 0.74 -1.49
CA LEU A 102 4.11 1.23 -2.31
C LEU A 102 5.41 1.22 -1.50
N ALA A 103 6.39 0.43 -1.96
CA ALA A 103 7.76 0.50 -1.47
C ALA A 103 8.61 1.36 -2.42
N ALA A 104 9.07 2.51 -1.93
CA ALA A 104 9.98 3.37 -2.67
C ALA A 104 11.28 3.61 -1.88
N LYS A 105 12.40 3.44 -2.59
CA LYS A 105 13.75 3.48 -1.98
C LYS A 105 14.25 4.89 -1.71
N ASP A 106 13.77 5.88 -2.47
CA ASP A 106 14.16 7.28 -2.33
C ASP A 106 12.98 8.21 -2.64
N SER A 107 13.08 9.45 -2.18
CA SER A 107 12.00 10.43 -2.30
C SER A 107 11.64 10.79 -3.75
N GLN A 108 12.59 10.67 -4.68
CA GLN A 108 12.34 11.01 -6.08
C GLN A 108 11.52 9.90 -6.76
N SER A 109 11.96 8.65 -6.65
CA SER A 109 11.21 7.50 -7.15
C SER A 109 9.86 7.33 -6.46
N HIS A 110 9.74 7.74 -5.19
CA HIS A 110 8.46 7.79 -4.49
C HIS A 110 7.45 8.73 -5.18
N LEU A 111 7.87 9.97 -5.50
CA LEU A 111 7.01 10.95 -6.17
C LEU A 111 6.65 10.53 -7.60
N GLU A 112 7.60 9.99 -8.35
CA GLU A 112 7.36 9.50 -9.71
C GLU A 112 6.36 8.33 -9.71
N SER A 113 6.53 7.35 -8.81
CA SER A 113 5.61 6.21 -8.70
C SER A 113 4.22 6.65 -8.25
N LEU A 114 4.14 7.60 -7.31
CA LEU A 114 2.89 8.17 -6.83
C LEU A 114 2.12 8.87 -7.96
N GLN A 115 2.80 9.69 -8.77
CA GLN A 115 2.17 10.40 -9.89
C GLN A 115 1.57 9.45 -10.92
N GLU A 116 2.32 8.44 -11.36
CA GLU A 116 1.83 7.47 -12.35
C GLU A 116 0.66 6.63 -11.81
N ILE A 117 0.70 6.22 -10.54
CA ILE A 117 -0.41 5.51 -9.88
C ILE A 117 -1.65 6.39 -9.86
N MET A 118 -1.50 7.65 -9.44
CA MET A 118 -2.62 8.59 -9.39
C MET A 118 -3.23 8.82 -10.77
N GLU A 119 -2.45 8.84 -11.85
CA GLU A 119 -2.99 8.90 -13.22
C GLU A 119 -3.87 7.67 -13.56
N VAL A 120 -3.49 6.47 -13.13
CA VAL A 120 -4.28 5.23 -13.38
C VAL A 120 -5.58 5.20 -12.58
N PHE A 121 -5.58 5.72 -11.35
CA PHE A 121 -6.73 5.64 -10.44
C PHE A 121 -7.68 6.85 -10.51
N MET A 122 -7.27 7.97 -11.14
CA MET A 122 -8.09 9.18 -11.29
C MET A 122 -8.76 9.32 -12.67
N ASP A 123 -8.60 8.35 -13.56
CA ASP A 123 -9.32 8.24 -14.85
C ASP A 123 -10.61 7.40 -14.68
#